data_AF-A0A1G9NAI1-F1
#
_entry.id   AF-A0A1G9NAI1-F1
#
_cell.length_a   1.000
_cell.length_b   1.000
_cell.length_c   1.000
_cell.angle_alpha   90.00
_cell.angle_beta   90.00
_cell.angle_gamma   90.00
#
_symmetry.space_group_name_H-M   'P 1'
#
loop_
_entity.id
_entity.type
_entity.pdbx_description
1 polymer ?
#
loop_
_entity_poly.entity_id
_entity_poly.type
_entity_poly.pdbx_seq_one_letter_code
_entity_poly.pdbx_strand_id
1 'polypeptide(L)'
;MAETELDRAQKRYEQAKARLQALRNREAARERKIDTRRKVILGGALMDLATRDTNAAAMLDRLVRNLPREQDRKTFDGWTLDQRAAGEDSDMTPAPSGPDSAA
;
A
#
# COMPACT_ATOMS: atom_id res chain seq x y z
N MET A 1 28.11 -33.83 31.02
CA MET A 1 26.78 -34.41 30.78
C MET A 1 26.64 -34.58 29.27
N ALA A 2 26.64 -35.81 28.76
CA ALA A 2 26.50 -36.05 27.34
C ALA A 2 25.07 -35.71 26.91
N GLU A 3 24.92 -35.00 25.79
CA GLU A 3 23.60 -34.74 25.20
C GLU A 3 22.87 -36.05 24.98
N THR A 4 21.64 -36.12 25.51
CA THR A 4 20.82 -37.31 25.34
C THR A 4 20.29 -37.36 23.90
N GLU A 5 19.99 -38.55 23.39
CA GLU A 5 19.33 -38.71 22.08
C GLU A 5 18.00 -37.93 22.02
N LEU A 6 17.36 -37.75 23.17
CA LEU A 6 16.16 -36.94 23.35
C LEU A 6 16.45 -35.45 23.07
N ASP A 7 17.54 -34.89 23.59
CA ASP A 7 17.93 -33.51 23.31
C ASP A 7 18.22 -33.27 21.83
N ARG A 8 18.83 -34.25 21.15
CA ARG A 8 19.09 -34.17 19.70
C ARG A 8 17.81 -34.21 18.88
N ALA A 9 16.86 -35.07 19.26
CA ALA A 9 15.55 -35.14 18.62
C ALA A 9 14.74 -33.85 18.85
N GLN A 10 14.74 -33.31 20.07
CA GLN A 10 14.07 -32.06 20.42
C GLN A 10 14.63 -30.88 19.63
N LYS A 11 15.97 -30.73 19.55
CA LYS A 11 16.62 -29.68 18.75
C LYS A 11 16.23 -29.75 17.27
N ARG A 12 16.16 -30.96 16.69
CA ARG A 12 15.73 -31.14 15.29
C ARG A 12 14.27 -30.76 15.08
N TYR A 13 13.39 -31.11 16.02
CA TYR A 13 11.99 -30.74 15.98
C TYR A 13 11.79 -29.22 16.03
N GLU A 14 12.49 -28.55 16.96
CA GLU A 14 12.43 -27.09 17.10
C GLU A 14 12.93 -26.38 15.84
N GLN A 15 14.03 -26.87 15.25
CA GLN A 15 14.54 -26.35 13.98
C GLN A 15 13.54 -26.55 12.84
N ALA A 16 12.92 -27.74 12.73
CA ALA A 16 11.91 -28.01 11.71
C ALA A 16 10.67 -27.13 11.89
N LYS A 17 10.21 -26.95 13.14
CA LYS A 17 9.08 -26.08 13.49
C LYS A 17 9.39 -24.61 13.16
N ALA A 18 10.59 -24.14 13.48
CA ALA A 18 11.03 -22.78 13.14
C ALA A 18 11.07 -22.57 11.61
N ARG A 19 11.56 -23.56 10.85
CA ARG A 19 11.56 -23.52 9.37
C ARG A 19 10.14 -23.47 8.81
N LEU A 20 9.23 -24.29 9.33
CA LEU A 20 7.81 -24.27 8.92
C LEU A 20 7.17 -22.91 9.21
N GLN A 21 7.41 -22.35 10.39
CA GLN A 21 6.89 -21.03 10.74
C GLN A 21 7.46 -19.93 9.83
N ALA A 22 8.75 -19.99 9.49
CA ALA A 22 9.38 -19.05 8.57
C ALA A 22 8.76 -19.10 7.17
N LEU A 23 8.43 -20.29 6.67
CA LEU A 23 7.74 -20.45 5.39
C LEU A 23 6.32 -19.88 5.42
N ARG A 24 5.53 -20.21 6.45
CA ARG A 24 4.19 -19.63 6.65
C ARG A 24 4.21 -18.10 6.72
N ASN A 25 5.20 -17.55 7.45
CA ASN A 25 5.36 -16.11 7.56
C ASN A 25 5.68 -15.45 6.20
N ARG A 26 6.46 -16.14 5.35
CA ARG A 26 6.80 -15.65 3.99
C ARG A 26 5.57 -15.66 3.08
N GLU A 27 4.75 -16.71 3.14
CA GLU A 27 3.50 -16.80 2.38
C GLU A 27 2.52 -15.69 2.81
N ALA A 28 2.28 -15.54 4.11
CA ALA A 28 1.43 -14.48 4.64
C ALA A 28 1.97 -13.08 4.28
N ALA A 29 3.30 -12.89 4.27
CA ALA A 29 3.90 -11.63 3.83
C ALA A 29 3.69 -11.38 2.32
N ARG A 30 3.77 -12.41 1.49
CA ARG A 30 3.51 -12.31 0.05
C ARG A 30 2.04 -11.96 -0.22
N GLU A 31 1.11 -12.60 0.47
CA GLU A 31 -0.32 -12.30 0.35
C GLU A 31 -0.63 -10.86 0.78
N ARG A 32 -0.08 -10.41 1.91
CA ARG A 32 -0.23 -9.01 2.35
C ARG A 32 0.31 -8.00 1.34
N LYS A 33 1.43 -8.29 0.67
CA LYS A 33 1.97 -7.42 -0.39
C LYS A 33 1.01 -7.30 -1.58
N ILE A 34 0.48 -8.44 -2.03
CA ILE A 34 -0.47 -8.46 -3.16
C ILE A 34 -1.77 -7.74 -2.78
N ASP A 35 -2.31 -8.00 -1.59
CA ASP A 35 -3.51 -7.35 -1.08
C ASP A 35 -3.33 -5.83 -0.92
N THR A 36 -2.19 -5.41 -0.36
CA THR A 36 -1.84 -3.97 -0.27
C THR A 36 -1.81 -3.33 -1.66
N ARG A 37 -1.20 -3.99 -2.65
CA ARG A 37 -1.17 -3.47 -4.03
C ARG A 37 -2.57 -3.36 -4.63
N ARG A 38 -3.44 -4.35 -4.41
CA ARG A 38 -4.85 -4.31 -4.87
C ARG A 38 -5.60 -3.13 -4.25
N LYS A 39 -5.44 -2.91 -2.94
CA LYS A 39 -6.06 -1.79 -2.23
C LYS A 39 -5.59 -0.44 -2.74
N VAL A 40 -4.29 -0.28 -2.98
CA VAL A 40 -3.72 0.96 -3.52
C VAL A 40 -4.24 1.25 -4.93
N ILE A 41 -4.22 0.25 -5.83
CA ILE A 41 -4.70 0.42 -7.21
C ILE A 41 -6.19 0.74 -7.22
N LEU A 42 -6.99 -0.02 -6.49
CA LEU A 42 -8.44 0.17 -6.44
C LEU A 42 -8.80 1.53 -5.81
N GLY A 43 -8.10 1.91 -4.74
CA GLY A 43 -8.26 3.21 -4.09
C GLY A 43 -7.96 4.35 -5.06
N GLY A 44 -6.81 4.30 -5.74
CA GLY A 44 -6.44 5.30 -6.76
C GLY A 44 -7.48 5.42 -7.87
N ALA A 45 -7.94 4.29 -8.43
CA ALA A 45 -8.95 4.28 -9.48
C ALA A 45 -10.32 4.81 -9.00
N LEU A 46 -10.71 4.53 -7.75
CA LEU A 46 -11.93 5.07 -7.17
C LEU A 46 -11.86 6.59 -7.00
N MET A 47 -10.71 7.12 -6.56
CA MET A 47 -10.49 8.56 -6.47
C MET A 47 -10.57 9.22 -7.85
N ASP A 48 -9.99 8.61 -8.88
CA ASP A 48 -10.03 9.11 -10.27
C ASP A 48 -11.41 9.00 -10.91
N LEU A 49 -12.27 8.11 -10.40
CA LEU A 49 -13.66 8.04 -10.84
C LEU A 49 -14.50 9.13 -10.16
N ALA A 50 -14.28 9.35 -8.87
CA ALA A 50 -15.00 10.34 -8.08
C ALA A 50 -14.76 11.78 -8.52
N THR A 51 -13.67 12.09 -9.23
CA THR A 51 -13.43 13.42 -9.80
C THR A 51 -14.33 13.77 -11.00
N ARG A 52 -14.91 12.76 -11.67
CA ARG A 52 -15.73 12.92 -12.89
C ARG A 52 -17.15 12.38 -12.77
N ASP A 53 -17.42 11.52 -11.78
CA ASP A 53 -18.73 10.93 -11.52
C ASP A 53 -19.22 11.33 -10.12
N THR A 54 -20.32 12.09 -10.09
CA THR A 54 -20.93 12.59 -8.85
C THR A 54 -21.52 11.49 -7.98
N ASN A 55 -21.96 10.36 -8.56
CA ASN A 55 -22.43 9.20 -7.79
C ASN A 55 -21.25 8.53 -7.08
N ALA A 56 -20.11 8.41 -7.76
CA ALA A 56 -18.91 7.85 -7.18
C ALA A 56 -18.36 8.75 -6.06
N ALA A 57 -18.39 10.08 -6.23
CA ALA A 57 -18.04 11.04 -5.18
C ALA A 57 -18.95 10.88 -3.95
N ALA A 58 -20.27 10.84 -4.13
CA ALA A 58 -21.22 10.66 -3.04
C ALA A 58 -21.03 9.32 -2.31
N MET A 59 -20.71 8.26 -3.05
CA MET A 59 -20.37 6.95 -2.48
C MET A 59 -19.09 7.02 -1.64
N LEU A 60 -18.05 7.69 -2.13
CA LEU A 60 -16.78 7.87 -1.39
C LEU A 60 -16.99 8.64 -0.08
N ASP A 61 -17.74 9.74 -0.12
CA ASP A 61 -18.09 10.51 1.09
C ASP A 61 -18.85 9.67 2.11
N ARG A 62 -19.73 8.79 1.63
CA ARG A 62 -20.43 7.84 2.50
C ARG A 62 -19.47 6.83 3.12
N LEU A 63 -18.49 6.33 2.37
CA LEU A 63 -17.49 5.38 2.89
C LEU A 63 -16.64 6.03 3.99
N VAL A 64 -16.12 7.23 3.75
CA VAL A 64 -15.28 7.96 4.71
C VAL A 64 -16.04 8.27 6.00
N ARG A 65 -17.28 8.77 5.89
CA ARG A 65 -18.13 9.07 7.08
C ARG A 65 -18.47 7.85 7.92
N ASN A 66 -18.56 6.66 7.32
CA ASN A 66 -18.91 5.41 8.01
C ASN A 66 -17.68 4.60 8.45
N LEU A 67 -16.46 5.14 8.36
CA LEU A 67 -15.27 4.45 8.87
C LEU A 67 -15.42 4.21 10.38
N PRO A 68 -15.17 2.99 10.88
CA PRO A 68 -15.44 2.63 12.27
C PRO A 68 -14.48 3.31 13.25
N ARG A 69 -13.23 3.53 12.84
CA ARG A 69 -12.19 4.12 13.68
C ARG A 69 -12.15 5.63 13.50
N GLU A 70 -12.21 6.36 14.60
CA GLU A 70 -12.13 7.83 14.57
C GLU A 70 -10.78 8.33 14.04
N GLN A 71 -9.68 7.64 14.37
CA GLN A 71 -8.37 7.97 13.85
C GLN A 71 -8.31 7.89 12.32
N ASP A 72 -8.97 6.88 11.73
CA ASP A 72 -9.05 6.71 10.28
C ASP A 72 -9.97 7.76 9.64
N ARG A 73 -10.96 8.33 10.37
CA ARG A 73 -11.74 9.47 9.86
C ARG A 73 -10.91 10.74 9.85
N LYS A 74 -10.15 10.98 10.92
CA LYS A 74 -9.28 12.17 11.06
C LYS A 74 -8.21 12.27 9.97
N THR A 75 -7.80 11.15 9.36
CA THR A 75 -6.88 11.20 8.21
C THR A 75 -7.48 11.86 6.97
N PHE A 76 -8.80 12.05 6.91
CA PHE A 76 -9.49 12.73 5.83
C PHE A 76 -9.95 14.16 6.19
N ASP A 77 -9.64 14.66 7.39
CA ASP A 77 -10.00 16.02 7.79
C ASP A 77 -9.22 17.04 6.95
N GLY A 78 -9.93 17.97 6.29
CA GLY A 78 -9.33 18.99 5.41
C GLY A 78 -8.84 18.47 4.05
N TRP A 79 -9.03 17.17 3.77
CA TRP A 79 -8.74 16.58 2.48
C TRP A 79 -9.91 16.77 1.50
N THR A 80 -9.61 17.10 0.24
CA THR A 80 -10.60 17.27 -0.82
C THR A 80 -10.11 16.59 -2.10
N LEU A 81 -11.02 16.01 -2.89
CA LEU A 81 -10.68 15.32 -4.14
C LEU A 81 -9.98 16.24 -5.17
N ASP A 82 -10.36 17.52 -5.22
CA ASP A 82 -9.86 18.49 -6.19
C ASP A 82 -8.35 18.77 -6.03
N GLN A 83 -7.77 18.56 -4.85
CA GLN A 83 -6.34 18.72 -4.62
C GLN A 83 -5.48 17.76 -5.46
N ARG A 84 -6.04 16.64 -5.94
CA ARG A 84 -5.32 15.71 -6.83
C ARG A 84 -5.25 16.22 -8.28
N ALA A 85 -6.34 16.83 -8.77
CA ALA A 85 -6.38 17.40 -10.12
C ALA A 85 -5.37 18.55 -10.28
N ALA A 86 -5.19 19.38 -9.25
CA ALA A 86 -4.24 20.48 -9.27
C ALA A 86 -2.75 20.06 -9.16
N GLY A 87 -2.46 18.82 -8.74
CA GLY A 87 -1.09 18.33 -8.55
C GLY A 87 -0.46 17.72 -9.82
N GLU A 88 -1.27 17.28 -10.78
CA GLU A 88 -0.79 16.58 -11.99
C GLU A 88 -0.36 17.54 -13.13
N ASP A 89 -0.76 18.81 -13.08
CA ASP A 89 -0.40 19.82 -14.10
C ASP A 89 0.98 20.47 -13.91
N SER A 90 1.67 20.20 -12.79
CA SER A 90 2.89 20.93 -12.42
C SER A 90 4.22 20.24 -12.79
N ASP A 91 4.19 19.00 -13.31
CA ASP A 91 5.42 18.20 -13.52
C ASP A 91 5.67 17.79 -14.99
N MET A 92 5.35 18.68 -15.93
CA MET A 92 5.71 18.49 -17.34
C MET A 92 6.32 19.77 -17.93
N THR A 93 7.64 19.94 -17.78
CA THR A 93 8.62 20.30 -18.84
C THR A 93 9.99 20.66 -18.21
N PRO A 94 11.01 19.77 -18.22
CA PRO A 94 12.38 20.26 -18.26
C PRO A 94 12.66 20.77 -19.68
N ALA A 95 12.94 22.06 -19.80
CA ALA A 95 13.30 22.71 -21.06
C ALA A 95 14.48 21.98 -21.73
N PRO A 96 14.45 21.68 -23.04
CA PRO A 96 15.63 21.20 -23.73
C PRO A 96 16.61 22.38 -23.93
N SER A 97 17.66 22.42 -23.11
CA SER A 97 18.85 23.22 -23.34
C SER A 97 19.57 22.70 -24.59
N GLY A 98 19.53 23.46 -25.68
CA GLY A 98 20.35 23.27 -26.88
C GLY A 98 21.27 24.47 -27.11
N PRO A 99 22.59 24.30 -27.31
CA PRO A 99 23.57 25.38 -27.30
C PRO A 99 23.81 26.02 -28.68
N ASP A 100 24.19 27.30 -28.62
CA ASP A 100 24.98 28.12 -29.55
C ASP A 100 24.72 28.06 -31.07
N SER A 101 24.23 29.19 -31.59
CA SER A 101 24.30 29.54 -33.02
C SER A 101 25.43 30.56 -33.21
N ALA A 102 26.56 30.10 -33.74
CA ALA A 102 27.60 30.95 -34.32
C ALA A 102 27.87 30.49 -35.75
N ALA A 103 27.36 31.25 -36.72
CA ALA A 103 27.79 31.29 -38.11
C ALA A 103 27.38 32.63 -38.72
#